data_AF-D8SK76-F1
#
_entry.id   AF-D8SK76-F1
#
_cell.length_a   1.000
_cell.length_b   1.000
_cell.length_c   1.000
_cell.angle_alpha   90.00
_cell.angle_beta   90.00
_cell.angle_gamma   90.00
#
_symmetry.space_group_name_H-M   'P 1'
#
loop_
_entity.id
_entity.type
_entity.pdbx_description
1 polymer ?
#
loop_
_entity_poly.entity_id
_entity_poly.type
_entity_poly.pdbx_seq_one_letter_code
_entity_poly.pdbx_strand_id
1 'polypeptide(L)'
;MFISYRCPFVVFLRSALIQLVEEYMEKGLGVVAISPNSVVVFPEDGPAEMQEEVEKYGYKFPYLYDETQEVTQAYAPLGTPDFFVFRKNEEQKFELAYHGQFDDARDHNPNKIPITGRDLRLALDAVLTGKPVDPHQKHSMGCAIQWHPHLIPKLYPKPKLEKDDTNLLWHA
;
A
#
# COMPACT_ATOMS: atom_id res chain seq x y z
N MET A 1 -1.65 6.19 -0.47
CA MET A 1 -0.86 4.98 -0.12
C MET A 1 -1.64 4.14 0.86
N PHE A 2 -1.52 2.82 0.78
CA PHE A 2 -2.12 1.89 1.73
C PHE A 2 -1.04 1.39 2.69
N ILE A 3 -1.25 1.54 3.99
CA ILE A 3 -0.29 1.16 5.04
C ILE A 3 -1.01 0.53 6.23
N SER A 4 -0.29 -0.23 7.05
CA SER A 4 -0.71 -0.69 8.37
C SER A 4 0.45 -0.48 9.33
N TYR A 5 0.18 0.13 10.49
CA TYR A 5 1.21 0.45 11.45
C TYR A 5 1.83 -0.79 12.12
N ARG A 6 1.15 -1.94 12.07
CA ARG A 6 1.63 -3.23 12.60
C ARG A 6 2.40 -4.05 11.57
N CYS A 7 2.23 -3.78 10.27
CA CYS A 7 2.89 -4.58 9.26
C CYS A 7 4.41 -4.36 9.33
N PRO A 8 5.24 -5.42 9.50
CA PRO A 8 6.69 -5.29 9.63
C PRO A 8 7.35 -4.56 8.45
N PHE A 9 6.82 -4.69 7.24
CA PHE A 9 7.31 -3.96 6.06
C PHE A 9 7.11 -2.44 6.20
N VAL A 10 5.98 -2.01 6.75
CA VAL A 10 5.71 -0.60 7.02
C VAL A 10 6.54 -0.11 8.20
N VAL A 11 6.62 -0.88 9.28
CA VAL A 11 7.45 -0.57 10.45
C VAL A 11 8.91 -0.35 10.04
N PHE A 12 9.44 -1.22 9.19
CA PHE A 12 10.80 -1.13 8.65
C PHE A 12 11.03 0.17 7.87
N LEU A 13 10.06 0.59 7.06
CA LEU A 13 10.16 1.79 6.22
C LEU A 13 9.73 3.08 6.93
N ARG A 14 9.04 2.99 8.07
CA ARG A 14 8.29 4.09 8.71
C ARG A 14 9.03 5.42 8.73
N SER A 15 10.22 5.45 9.33
CA SER A 15 10.98 6.70 9.49
C SER A 15 11.33 7.32 8.15
N ALA A 16 11.75 6.51 7.17
CA ALA A 16 12.10 7.00 5.83
C ALA A 16 10.86 7.41 5.03
N LEU A 17 9.75 6.70 5.19
CA LEU A 17 8.48 7.03 4.56
C LEU A 17 7.96 8.39 5.03
N ILE A 18 7.96 8.65 6.34
CA ILE A 18 7.54 9.94 6.91
C ILE A 18 8.41 11.06 6.38
N GLN A 19 9.74 10.91 6.46
CA GLN A 19 10.68 11.93 5.98
C GLN A 19 10.50 12.24 4.49
N LEU A 20 10.35 11.20 3.66
CA LEU A 20 10.08 11.38 2.23
C LEU A 20 8.76 12.11 2.02
N VAL A 21 7.68 11.69 2.67
CA VAL A 21 6.37 12.31 2.49
C VAL A 21 6.40 13.79 2.88
N GLU A 22 7.02 14.13 4.02
CA GLU A 22 7.17 15.52 4.45
C GLU A 22 7.94 16.35 3.41
N GLU A 23 9.08 15.84 2.93
CA GLU A 23 9.90 16.51 1.93
C GLU A 23 9.12 16.81 0.64
N TYR A 24 8.28 15.88 0.18
CA TYR A 24 7.51 16.06 -1.05
C TYR A 24 6.23 16.87 -0.85
N MET A 25 5.63 16.85 0.34
CA MET A 25 4.53 17.75 0.68
C MET A 25 4.98 19.22 0.62
N GLU A 26 6.21 19.52 1.07
CA GLU A 26 6.80 20.86 0.92
C GLU A 26 7.00 21.27 -0.55
N LYS A 27 7.14 20.31 -1.46
CA LYS A 27 7.23 20.52 -2.91
C LYS A 27 5.85 20.58 -3.61
N GLY A 28 4.75 20.52 -2.84
CA GLY A 28 3.38 20.62 -3.36
C GLY A 28 2.69 19.29 -3.65
N LEU A 29 3.23 18.16 -3.19
CA LEU A 29 2.56 16.86 -3.28
C LEU A 29 1.41 16.76 -2.27
N GLY A 30 0.20 16.43 -2.74
CA GLY A 30 -0.89 15.99 -1.87
C GLY A 30 -0.70 14.52 -1.48
N VAL A 31 -0.82 14.19 -0.19
CA VAL A 31 -0.63 12.82 0.30
C VAL A 31 -1.78 12.41 1.22
N VAL A 32 -2.22 11.15 1.07
CA VAL A 32 -3.16 10.48 1.96
C VAL A 32 -2.67 9.05 2.19
N ALA A 33 -2.59 8.65 3.46
CA ALA A 33 -2.43 7.26 3.88
C ALA A 33 -3.80 6.66 4.24
N ILE A 34 -3.99 5.39 3.94
CA ILE A 34 -5.23 4.65 4.22
C ILE A 34 -4.86 3.34 4.92
N SER A 35 -5.48 3.07 6.07
CA SER A 35 -5.46 1.76 6.73
C SER A 35 -6.55 0.89 6.11
N PRO A 36 -6.18 -0.22 5.43
CA PRO A 36 -7.14 -1.07 4.74
C PRO A 36 -7.62 -2.25 5.60
N ASN A 37 -7.17 -2.38 6.85
CA ASN A 37 -7.31 -3.61 7.61
C ASN A 37 -8.62 -3.67 8.42
N SER A 38 -9.16 -4.87 8.55
CA SER A 38 -10.37 -5.15 9.33
C SER A 38 -10.10 -5.15 10.83
N VAL A 39 -10.77 -4.26 11.56
CA VAL A 39 -10.79 -4.26 13.03
C VAL A 39 -11.59 -5.43 13.63
N VAL A 40 -12.41 -6.10 12.82
CA VAL A 40 -13.13 -7.31 13.24
C VAL A 40 -12.15 -8.48 13.41
N VAL A 41 -11.14 -8.54 12.54
CA VAL A 41 -10.10 -9.59 12.58
C VAL A 41 -8.95 -9.17 13.49
N PHE A 42 -8.54 -7.91 13.43
CA PHE A 42 -7.48 -7.34 14.26
C PHE A 42 -7.95 -6.03 14.90
N PRO A 43 -8.57 -6.08 16.09
CA PRO A 43 -9.08 -4.89 16.78
C PRO A 43 -8.06 -3.77 16.94
N GLU A 44 -6.79 -4.15 17.08
CA GLU A 44 -5.65 -3.24 17.21
C GLU A 44 -5.40 -2.41 15.94
N ASP A 45 -5.85 -2.82 14.75
CA ASP A 45 -5.71 -1.99 13.53
C ASP A 45 -6.72 -0.82 13.46
N GLY A 46 -7.34 -0.47 14.59
CA GLY A 46 -8.40 0.51 14.68
C GLY A 46 -7.93 1.97 14.72
N PRO A 47 -8.88 2.92 14.60
CA PRO A 47 -8.58 4.35 14.60
C PRO A 47 -7.86 4.86 15.85
N ALA A 48 -8.10 4.24 17.02
CA ALA A 48 -7.48 4.67 18.28
C ALA A 48 -5.97 4.43 18.26
N GLU A 49 -5.54 3.22 17.93
CA GLU A 49 -4.13 2.86 17.82
C GLU A 49 -3.44 3.57 16.64
N MET A 50 -4.18 3.81 15.55
CA MET A 50 -3.69 4.64 14.44
C MET A 50 -3.41 6.08 14.88
N GLN A 51 -4.24 6.65 15.76
CA GLN A 51 -4.00 7.97 16.32
C GLN A 51 -2.74 7.99 17.20
N GLU A 52 -2.57 6.99 18.07
CA GLU A 52 -1.36 6.86 18.90
C GLU A 52 -0.08 6.75 18.04
N GLU A 53 -0.13 5.98 16.95
CA GLU A 53 0.97 5.88 15.98
C GLU A 53 1.30 7.25 15.36
N VAL A 54 0.28 7.97 14.89
CA VAL A 54 0.44 9.30 14.28
C VAL A 54 1.06 10.29 15.25
N GLU A 55 0.61 10.31 16.49
CA GLU A 55 1.14 11.19 17.55
C GLU A 55 2.58 10.81 17.91
N LYS A 56 2.86 9.51 18.05
CA LYS A 56 4.18 8.99 18.44
C LYS A 56 5.26 9.27 17.40
N TYR A 57 4.93 9.16 16.12
CA TYR A 57 5.89 9.28 15.02
C TYR A 57 5.74 10.58 14.22
N GLY A 58 4.77 11.42 14.56
CA GLY A 58 4.63 12.79 14.05
C GLY A 58 4.17 12.88 12.60
N TYR A 59 3.20 12.08 12.18
CA TYR A 59 2.75 12.08 10.78
C TYR A 59 2.10 13.43 10.44
N LYS A 60 2.63 14.14 9.44
CA LYS A 60 2.09 15.44 8.97
C LYS A 60 1.10 15.32 7.81
N PHE A 61 0.68 14.10 7.49
CA PHE A 61 -0.26 13.78 6.42
C PHE A 61 -1.48 13.04 6.99
N PRO A 62 -2.66 13.17 6.37
CA PRO A 62 -3.84 12.40 6.76
C PRO A 62 -3.58 10.89 6.71
N TYR A 63 -3.86 10.20 7.81
CA TYR A 63 -3.91 8.74 7.89
C TYR A 63 -5.35 8.31 8.20
N LEU A 64 -6.04 7.83 7.18
CA LEU A 64 -7.47 7.55 7.20
C LEU A 64 -7.73 6.06 7.43
N TYR A 65 -8.86 5.75 8.07
CA TYR A 65 -9.34 4.38 8.23
C TYR A 65 -10.42 4.08 7.18
N ASP A 66 -10.24 3.04 6.37
CA ASP A 66 -11.23 2.58 5.40
C ASP A 66 -12.15 1.53 6.04
N GLU A 67 -13.12 2.00 6.83
CA GLU A 67 -13.99 1.16 7.66
C GLU A 67 -14.76 0.10 6.84
N THR A 68 -15.23 0.44 5.65
CA THR A 68 -16.01 -0.47 4.80
C THR A 68 -15.13 -1.33 3.89
N GLN A 69 -13.85 -0.99 3.75
CA GLN A 69 -12.93 -1.55 2.75
C GLN A 69 -13.38 -1.32 1.30
N GLU A 70 -14.26 -0.35 1.03
CA GLU A 70 -14.72 -0.03 -0.33
C GLU A 70 -13.63 0.67 -1.14
N VAL A 71 -12.87 1.59 -0.52
CA VAL A 71 -11.75 2.26 -1.19
C VAL A 71 -10.64 1.24 -1.48
N THR A 72 -10.37 0.35 -0.53
CA THR A 72 -9.43 -0.75 -0.67
C THR A 72 -9.86 -1.71 -1.80
N GLN A 73 -11.14 -2.07 -1.91
CA GLN A 73 -11.66 -2.85 -3.04
C GLN A 73 -11.49 -2.12 -4.38
N ALA A 74 -11.75 -0.81 -4.43
CA ALA A 74 -11.67 -0.02 -5.66
C ALA A 74 -10.24 0.16 -6.17
N TYR A 75 -9.27 0.30 -5.26
CA TYR A 75 -7.86 0.46 -5.60
C TYR A 75 -7.12 -0.87 -5.76
N ALA A 76 -7.63 -1.95 -5.16
CA ALA A 76 -7.04 -3.29 -5.16
C ALA A 76 -5.52 -3.30 -4.83
N PRO A 77 -5.10 -2.75 -3.67
CA PRO A 77 -3.70 -2.76 -3.28
C PRO A 77 -3.20 -4.21 -3.11
N LEU A 78 -1.94 -4.42 -3.45
CA LEU A 78 -1.29 -5.73 -3.33
C LEU A 78 -1.05 -6.13 -1.86
N GLY A 79 -0.99 -5.16 -0.96
CA GLY A 79 -0.75 -5.36 0.46
C GLY A 79 -0.41 -4.04 1.15
N THR A 80 0.28 -4.14 2.29
CA THR A 80 0.83 -2.96 2.99
C THR A 80 2.35 -3.09 3.18
N PRO A 81 3.15 -2.08 2.79
CA PRO A 81 2.74 -0.86 2.11
C PRO A 81 2.40 -1.11 0.63
N ASP A 82 1.56 -0.24 0.06
CA ASP A 82 1.39 -0.12 -1.39
C ASP A 82 1.16 1.33 -1.82
N PHE A 83 1.86 1.77 -2.87
CA PHE A 83 1.95 3.18 -3.26
C PHE A 83 1.31 3.43 -4.61
N PHE A 84 0.43 4.42 -4.66
CA PHE A 84 -0.25 4.89 -5.86
C PHE A 84 0.05 6.38 -6.01
N VAL A 85 0.71 6.78 -7.10
CA VAL A 85 1.01 8.18 -7.42
C VAL A 85 0.18 8.58 -8.62
N PHE A 86 -0.51 9.71 -8.51
CA PHE A 86 -1.34 10.25 -9.57
C PHE A 86 -0.75 11.54 -10.11
N ARG A 87 -0.88 11.74 -11.42
CA ARG A 87 -0.63 13.02 -12.09
C ARG A 87 -1.93 13.57 -12.66
N LYS A 88 -2.02 14.90 -12.81
CA LYS A 88 -3.10 15.47 -13.62
C LYS A 88 -2.73 15.34 -15.10
N ASN A 89 -3.69 14.93 -15.91
CA ASN A 89 -3.61 14.97 -17.36
C ASN A 89 -3.97 16.37 -17.88
N GLU A 90 -3.99 16.53 -19.20
CA GLU A 90 -4.33 17.80 -19.86
C GLU A 90 -5.74 18.31 -19.49
N GLU A 91 -6.67 17.40 -19.21
CA GLU A 91 -8.04 17.68 -18.77
C GLU A 91 -8.18 17.91 -17.25
N GLN A 92 -7.07 18.04 -16.51
CA GLN A 92 -7.04 18.19 -15.05
C GLN A 92 -7.59 16.98 -14.26
N LYS A 93 -7.75 15.82 -14.90
CA LYS A 93 -8.15 14.57 -14.24
C LYS A 93 -6.93 13.83 -13.70
N PHE A 94 -7.09 13.17 -12.56
CA PHE A 94 -6.04 12.33 -11.99
C PHE A 94 -5.91 11.02 -12.77
N GLU A 95 -4.70 10.73 -13.23
CA GLU A 95 -4.30 9.47 -13.86
C GLU A 95 -3.19 8.82 -13.06
N LEU A 96 -3.25 7.49 -12.92
CA LEU A 96 -2.23 6.72 -12.22
C LEU A 96 -0.91 6.78 -13.01
N ALA A 97 0.12 7.34 -12.39
CA ALA A 97 1.45 7.48 -12.97
C ALA A 97 2.43 6.42 -12.44
N TYR A 98 2.25 6.00 -11.19
CA TYR A 98 3.08 4.98 -10.55
C TYR A 98 2.27 4.11 -9.60
N HIS A 99 2.46 2.80 -9.68
CA HIS A 99 1.99 1.81 -8.72
C HIS A 99 3.10 0.79 -8.46
N GLY A 100 3.67 0.84 -7.26
CA GLY A 100 4.83 0.01 -6.97
C GLY A 100 5.51 0.30 -5.65
N GLN A 101 6.70 -0.27 -5.50
CA GLN A 101 7.47 -0.28 -4.27
C GLN A 101 7.97 1.09 -3.80
N PHE A 102 8.47 1.13 -2.56
CA PHE A 102 9.20 2.28 -2.04
C PHE A 102 10.62 2.37 -2.63
N ASP A 103 11.36 1.26 -2.52
CA ASP A 103 12.71 1.03 -3.04
C ASP A 103 13.05 -0.48 -2.97
N ASP A 104 14.32 -0.85 -3.15
CA ASP A 104 14.82 -2.24 -3.06
C ASP A 104 15.17 -2.72 -1.64
N ALA A 105 15.03 -1.89 -0.61
CA ALA A 105 15.40 -2.26 0.77
C ALA A 105 14.40 -3.24 1.38
N ARG A 106 14.89 -4.30 2.01
CA ARG A 106 14.06 -5.30 2.73
C ARG A 106 14.76 -5.69 4.02
N ASP A 107 14.00 -5.86 5.11
CA ASP A 107 14.52 -6.12 6.46
C ASP A 107 15.46 -7.35 6.50
N HIS A 108 15.07 -8.44 5.85
CA HIS A 108 15.85 -9.69 5.83
C HIS A 108 16.77 -9.83 4.61
N ASN A 109 17.10 -8.72 3.92
CA ASN A 109 18.01 -8.80 2.78
C ASN A 109 19.46 -9.04 3.25
N PRO A 110 20.12 -10.14 2.84
CA PRO A 110 21.50 -10.43 3.27
C PRO A 110 22.51 -9.37 2.83
N ASN A 111 22.22 -8.65 1.74
CA ASN A 111 23.08 -7.60 1.21
C ASN A 111 22.89 -6.24 1.90
N LYS A 112 21.97 -6.13 2.89
CA LYS A 112 21.71 -4.91 3.67
C LYS A 112 21.53 -3.66 2.80
N ILE A 113 20.70 -3.76 1.77
CA ILE A 113 20.38 -2.63 0.89
C ILE A 113 19.78 -1.50 1.74
N PRO A 114 20.34 -0.28 1.70
CA PRO A 114 19.85 0.84 2.51
C PRO A 114 18.48 1.33 2.04
N ILE A 115 17.67 1.80 2.99
CA ILE A 115 16.40 2.47 2.69
C ILE A 115 16.68 3.84 2.10
N THR A 116 16.17 4.11 0.90
CA THR A 116 16.40 5.33 0.12
C THR A 116 15.10 5.95 -0.42
N GLY A 117 14.05 5.14 -0.59
CA GLY A 117 12.83 5.54 -1.30
C GLY A 117 13.06 5.83 -2.79
N ARG A 118 14.15 5.32 -3.37
CA ARG A 118 14.61 5.68 -4.72
C ARG A 118 13.50 5.58 -5.78
N ASP A 119 12.79 4.46 -5.85
CA ASP A 119 11.77 4.21 -6.87
C ASP A 119 10.62 5.20 -6.74
N LEU A 120 10.12 5.38 -5.51
CA LEU A 120 9.05 6.33 -5.24
C LEU A 120 9.50 7.78 -5.49
N ARG A 121 10.72 8.17 -5.06
CA ARG A 121 11.29 9.50 -5.31
C ARG A 121 11.37 9.82 -6.79
N LEU A 122 11.88 8.89 -7.60
CA LEU A 122 11.98 9.07 -9.06
C LEU A 122 10.59 9.27 -9.69
N ALA A 123 9.59 8.50 -9.26
CA ALA A 123 8.22 8.68 -9.73
C ALA A 123 7.63 10.04 -9.32
N LEU A 124 7.83 10.46 -8.06
CA LEU A 124 7.36 11.74 -7.56
C LEU A 124 8.04 12.92 -8.25
N ASP A 125 9.35 12.88 -8.44
CA ASP A 125 10.11 13.91 -9.16
C ASP A 125 9.64 14.01 -10.62
N ALA A 126 9.41 12.88 -11.29
CA ALA A 126 8.89 12.86 -12.64
C ALA A 126 7.49 13.51 -12.72
N VAL A 127 6.59 13.17 -11.79
CA VAL A 127 5.24 13.75 -11.72
C VAL A 127 5.30 15.26 -11.46
N LEU A 128 6.10 15.72 -10.49
CA LEU A 128 6.21 17.13 -10.15
C LEU A 128 6.88 17.97 -11.25
N THR A 129 7.77 17.37 -12.03
CA THR A 129 8.47 18.06 -13.13
C THR A 129 7.83 17.85 -14.50
N GLY A 130 6.69 17.15 -14.58
CA GLY A 130 5.97 16.86 -15.81
C GLY A 130 6.68 15.87 -16.74
N LYS A 131 7.73 15.18 -16.28
CA LYS A 131 8.46 14.18 -17.04
C LYS A 131 7.70 12.84 -17.07
N PRO A 132 7.98 11.96 -18.05
CA PRO A 132 7.49 10.59 -18.01
C PRO A 132 8.01 9.84 -16.78
N VAL A 133 7.14 9.07 -16.12
CA VAL A 133 7.53 8.09 -15.10
C VAL A 133 8.06 6.84 -15.80
N ASP A 134 9.03 6.15 -15.19
CA ASP A 134 9.55 4.88 -15.72
C ASP A 134 8.40 3.86 -15.87
N PRO A 135 8.20 3.27 -17.07
CA PRO A 135 7.21 2.22 -17.27
C PRO A 135 7.56 0.91 -16.55
N HIS A 136 8.82 0.69 -16.16
CA HIS A 136 9.27 -0.52 -15.47
C HIS A 136 9.14 -0.38 -13.96
N GLN A 137 7.93 -0.61 -13.45
CA GLN A 137 7.60 -0.45 -12.04
C GLN A 137 7.64 -1.80 -11.32
N LYS A 138 8.45 -1.90 -10.27
CA LYS A 138 8.47 -3.09 -9.41
C LYS A 138 7.31 -3.03 -8.42
N HIS A 139 6.59 -4.13 -8.29
CA HIS A 139 5.50 -4.24 -7.33
C HIS A 139 5.98 -4.09 -5.88
N SER A 140 5.13 -3.49 -5.06
CA SER A 140 5.28 -3.46 -3.61
C SER A 140 5.34 -4.88 -3.05
N MET A 141 6.08 -5.05 -1.96
CA MET A 141 6.06 -6.27 -1.15
C MET A 141 5.63 -5.92 0.26
N GLY A 142 4.69 -6.69 0.80
CA GLY A 142 4.04 -6.31 2.05
C GLY A 142 3.18 -7.42 2.64
N CYS A 143 2.58 -7.10 3.79
CA CYS A 143 1.57 -7.93 4.41
C CYS A 143 0.29 -7.95 3.55
N ALA A 144 -0.40 -9.09 3.51
CA ALA A 144 -1.72 -9.16 2.89
C ALA A 144 -2.72 -8.25 3.62
N ILE A 145 -3.71 -7.75 2.87
CA ILE A 145 -4.84 -7.00 3.41
C ILE A 145 -5.67 -7.90 4.31
N GLN A 146 -6.01 -7.40 5.51
CA GLN A 146 -6.89 -8.12 6.44
C GLN A 146 -8.35 -7.81 6.11
N TRP A 147 -8.96 -8.61 5.23
CA TRP A 147 -10.34 -8.40 4.78
C TRP A 147 -11.37 -8.68 5.86
N HIS A 148 -12.47 -7.90 5.86
CA HIS A 148 -13.64 -8.20 6.66
C HIS A 148 -14.19 -9.58 6.30
N PRO A 149 -14.57 -10.41 7.29
CA PRO A 149 -15.02 -11.77 7.03
C PRO A 149 -16.16 -11.88 6.01
N HIS A 150 -17.07 -10.90 5.99
CA HIS A 150 -18.20 -10.87 5.07
C HIS A 150 -17.83 -10.54 3.61
N LEU A 151 -16.66 -9.95 3.36
CA LEU A 151 -16.16 -9.65 2.00
C LEU A 151 -15.43 -10.83 1.37
N ILE A 152 -14.86 -11.74 2.18
CA ILE A 152 -14.07 -12.89 1.70
C ILE A 152 -14.82 -13.73 0.66
N PRO A 153 -16.11 -14.12 0.84
CA PRO A 153 -16.83 -14.91 -0.16
C PRO A 153 -16.99 -14.20 -1.51
N LYS A 154 -17.01 -12.86 -1.52
CA LYS A 154 -17.12 -12.04 -2.72
C LYS A 154 -15.78 -11.90 -3.43
N LEU A 155 -14.70 -11.74 -2.67
CA LEU A 155 -13.33 -11.55 -3.20
C LEU A 155 -12.70 -12.86 -3.69
N TYR A 156 -12.97 -13.96 -2.98
CA TYR A 156 -12.44 -15.29 -3.28
C TYR A 156 -13.60 -16.28 -3.39
N PRO A 157 -14.40 -16.20 -4.47
CA PRO A 157 -15.49 -17.13 -4.67
C PRO A 157 -14.91 -18.54 -4.78
N LYS A 158 -15.45 -19.49 -4.00
CA LYS A 158 -15.06 -20.89 -4.14
C LYS A 158 -15.30 -21.32 -5.59
N PRO A 159 -14.34 -21.98 -6.25
CA PRO A 159 -14.59 -22.54 -7.57
C PRO A 159 -15.82 -23.44 -7.48
N LYS A 160 -16.71 -23.33 -8.47
CA LYS A 160 -17.79 -24.31 -8.61
C LYS A 160 -17.10 -25.63 -8.90
N LEU A 161 -17.09 -26.54 -7.93
CA LEU A 161 -16.71 -27.93 -8.16
C LEU A 161 -17.70 -28.48 -9.19
N GLU A 162 -17.26 -28.68 -10.42
CA GLU A 162 -18.02 -29.47 -11.38
C GLU A 162 -18.10 -30.89 -10.82
N LYS A 163 -19.28 -31.51 -10.92
CA LYS A 163 -19.62 -32.77 -10.23
C LYS A 163 -18.83 -34.00 -10.69
N ASP A 164 -17.87 -33.86 -11.62
CA ASP A 164 -17.19 -34.99 -12.27
C ASP A 164 -15.68 -35.12 -11.99
N ASP A 165 -15.09 -34.29 -11.11
CA ASP A 165 -13.66 -34.40 -10.76
C ASP A 165 -13.39 -35.34 -9.56
N THR A 166 -13.99 -36.54 -9.58
CA THR A 166 -13.59 -37.63 -8.66
C THR A 166 -12.28 -38.32 -9.08
N ASN A 167 -11.49 -37.73 -9.97
CA ASN A 167 -10.30 -38.37 -10.55
C ASN A 167 -8.97 -37.63 -10.33
N LEU A 168 -8.88 -36.71 -9.38
CA LEU A 168 -7.59 -36.20 -8.89
C LEU A 168 -7.22 -36.92 -7.58
N LEU A 169 -6.88 -38.20 -7.74
CA LEU A 169 -6.08 -38.93 -6.78
C LEU A 169 -4.68 -38.32 -6.73
N TRP A 170 -4.26 -38.01 -5.51
CA TRP A 170 -2.92 -37.72 -5.03
C TRP A 170 -1.78 -38.32 -5.89
N HIS A 171 -1.07 -37.46 -6.61
CA HIS A 171 0.33 -37.67 -6.95
C HIS A 171 1.15 -36.49 -6.43
N ALA A 172 1.57 -36.62 -5.17
CA ALA A 172 2.81 -36.09 -4.61
C ALA A 172 3.17 -36.93 -3.38
#